data_AF-A0A968LM28-F1
#
_entry.id   AF-A0A968LM28-F1
#
_cell.length_a   1.000
_cell.length_b   1.000
_cell.length_c   1.000
_cell.angle_alpha   90.00
_cell.angle_beta   90.00
_cell.angle_gamma   90.00
#
_symmetry.space_group_name_H-M   'P 1'
#
loop_
_entity.id
_entity.type
_entity.pdbx_description
1 polymer ?
#
loop_
_entity_poly.entity_id
_entity_poly.type
_entity_poly.pdbx_seq_one_letter_code
_entity_poly.pdbx_strand_id
1 'polypeptide(L)'
;MNEYAKGFFDQLVSQKETIEHEMGETLKWERLENNKRSQILLESLGSQLSRRDDWKRQFEWLKEKLERFHIAFSPRLKFLEQLETQ
;
A
#
# COMPACT_ATOMS: atom_id res chain seq x y z
N MET A 1 10.72 11.72 17.67
CA MET A 1 10.12 11.65 16.30
C MET A 1 9.58 10.23 16.16
N ASN A 2 8.43 9.99 15.53
CA ASN A 2 7.87 8.63 15.47
C ASN A 2 8.67 7.81 14.43
N GLU A 3 9.82 7.28 14.84
CA GLU A 3 10.80 6.60 13.96
C GLU A 3 10.30 5.25 13.42
N TYR A 4 9.32 4.64 14.10
CA TYR A 4 8.74 3.35 13.73
C TYR A 4 8.13 3.36 12.32
N ALA A 5 7.40 4.43 11.95
CA ALA A 5 6.76 4.54 10.65
C ALA A 5 7.76 4.64 9.47
N LYS A 6 8.98 5.13 9.72
CA LYS A 6 10.05 5.17 8.70
C LYS A 6 10.76 3.82 8.62
N GLY A 7 11.06 3.20 9.76
CA GLY A 7 11.66 1.87 9.80
C GLY A 7 10.81 0.82 9.09
N PHE A 8 9.50 0.79 9.34
CA PHE A 8 8.57 -0.11 8.64
C PHE A 8 8.48 0.18 7.15
N PHE A 9 8.46 1.46 6.77
CA PHE A 9 8.46 1.84 5.36
C PHE A 9 9.72 1.35 4.66
N ASP A 10 10.90 1.54 5.26
CA ASP A 10 12.19 1.13 4.67
C ASP A 10 12.27 -0.40 4.51
N GLN A 11 11.72 -1.16 5.46
CA GLN A 11 11.61 -2.62 5.36
C GLN A 11 10.64 -3.10 4.26
N LEU A 12 9.57 -2.35 4.00
CA LEU A 12 8.67 -2.66 2.89
C LEU A 12 9.29 -2.24 1.54
N VAL A 13 10.05 -1.14 1.51
CA VAL A 13 10.79 -0.69 0.32
C VAL A 13 11.86 -1.71 -0.10
N SER A 14 12.54 -2.37 0.84
CA SER A 14 13.51 -3.42 0.48
C SER A 14 12.88 -4.62 -0.23
N GLN A 15 11.55 -4.78 -0.13
CA GLN A 15 10.76 -5.82 -0.79
C GLN A 15 9.89 -5.27 -1.94
N LYS A 16 10.14 -4.03 -2.37
CA LYS A 16 9.31 -3.30 -3.33
C LYS A 16 9.05 -4.09 -4.61
N GLU A 17 10.09 -4.63 -5.24
CA GLU A 17 9.96 -5.33 -6.52
C GLU A 17 9.06 -6.57 -6.40
N THR A 18 9.21 -7.35 -5.33
CA THR A 18 8.37 -8.51 -5.06
C THR A 18 6.92 -8.09 -4.81
N ILE A 19 6.70 -7.02 -4.04
CA ILE A 19 5.37 -6.49 -3.75
C ILE A 19 4.69 -6.00 -5.04
N GLU A 20 5.39 -5.25 -5.88
CA GLU A 20 4.84 -4.75 -7.15
C GLU A 20 4.56 -5.88 -8.14
N HIS A 21 5.39 -6.92 -8.14
CA HIS A 21 5.14 -8.14 -8.92
C HIS A 21 3.88 -8.88 -8.44
N GLU A 22 3.69 -9.05 -7.12
CA GLU A 22 2.48 -9.67 -6.55
C GLU A 22 1.23 -8.81 -6.78
N MET A 23 1.36 -7.50 -6.67
CA MET A 23 0.29 -6.54 -7.01
C MET A 23 -0.03 -6.56 -8.51
N GLY A 24 0.93 -6.90 -9.36
CA GLY A 24 0.84 -6.82 -10.81
C GLY A 24 0.84 -5.39 -11.36
N GLU A 25 1.13 -4.39 -10.51
CA GLU A 25 1.14 -2.96 -10.83
C GLU A 25 2.18 -2.25 -9.98
N THR A 26 2.72 -1.15 -10.50
CA THR A 26 3.63 -0.28 -9.77
C THR A 26 2.87 0.52 -8.71
N LEU A 27 3.41 0.57 -7.50
CA LEU A 27 2.85 1.37 -6.41
C LEU A 27 3.60 2.69 -6.30
N LYS A 28 2.95 3.68 -5.72
CA LYS A 28 3.59 4.93 -5.33
C LYS A 28 4.09 4.79 -3.90
N TRP A 29 5.39 4.98 -3.72
CA TRP A 29 6.09 4.83 -2.45
C TRP A 29 6.53 6.21 -1.96
N GLU A 30 5.89 6.71 -0.89
CA GLU A 30 6.16 8.04 -0.38
C GLU A 30 6.62 7.97 1.07
N ARG A 31 7.94 8.10 1.27
CA ARG A 31 8.53 8.15 2.60
C ARG A 31 8.10 9.39 3.36
N LEU A 32 7.85 10.53 2.69
CA LEU A 32 7.45 11.81 3.30
C LEU A 32 8.37 12.21 4.47
N GLU A 33 9.66 12.47 4.18
CA GLU A 33 10.71 12.81 5.17
C GLU A 33 10.28 13.85 6.21
N ASN A 34 9.60 14.91 5.75
CA ASN A 34 9.17 16.03 6.59
C ASN A 34 7.86 15.76 7.35
N ASN A 35 7.30 14.55 7.26
CA ASN A 35 6.03 14.18 7.88
C ASN A 35 6.20 12.95 8.79
N LYS A 36 5.36 12.85 9.82
CA LYS A 36 5.35 11.72 10.77
C LYS A 36 4.83 10.42 10.15
N ARG A 37 4.20 10.48 8.98
CA ARG A 37 3.66 9.31 8.25
C ARG A 37 4.53 8.96 7.05
N SER A 38 4.43 7.72 6.59
CA SER A 38 4.87 7.24 5.28
C SER A 38 3.67 6.57 4.63
N GLN A 39 3.60 6.53 3.30
CA GLN A 39 2.46 5.94 2.61
C GLN A 39 2.87 5.17 1.36
N ILE A 40 2.17 4.07 1.11
CA ILE A 40 2.27 3.23 -0.08
C ILE A 40 0.88 3.19 -0.67
N LEU A 41 0.72 3.60 -1.92
CA LEU A 41 -0.60 3.83 -2.51
C LEU A 41 -0.66 3.45 -3.98
N LEU A 42 -1.86 3.03 -4.40
CA LEU A 42 -2.20 2.77 -5.79
C LEU A 42 -3.30 3.75 -6.20
N GLU A 43 -3.03 4.57 -7.19
CA GLU A 43 -3.97 5.57 -7.71
C GLU A 43 -4.51 5.11 -9.07
N SER A 44 -5.84 4.99 -9.18
CA SER A 44 -6.48 4.81 -10.48
C SER A 44 -6.53 6.16 -11.20
N LEU A 45 -5.64 6.36 -12.18
CA LEU A 45 -5.64 7.56 -13.01
C LEU A 45 -6.99 7.67 -13.73
N GLY A 46 -7.79 8.67 -13.36
CA GLY A 46 -9.02 9.04 -14.06
C GLY A 46 -10.33 8.55 -13.44
N SER A 47 -10.34 7.98 -12.23
CA SER A 47 -11.60 7.68 -11.54
C SER A 47 -12.24 8.95 -10.97
N GLN A 48 -13.24 9.50 -11.66
CA GLN A 48 -14.14 10.49 -11.08
C GLN A 48 -15.14 9.79 -10.16
N LEU A 49 -14.90 9.83 -8.86
CA LEU A 49 -15.78 9.21 -7.85
C LEU A 49 -17.22 9.75 -7.90
N SER A 50 -17.41 10.97 -8.41
CA SER A 50 -18.73 11.59 -8.60
C SER A 50 -19.53 11.00 -9.76
N ARG A 51 -18.89 10.29 -10.71
CA ARG A 51 -19.55 9.69 -11.86
C ARG A 51 -20.16 8.33 -11.48
N ARG A 52 -21.45 8.36 -11.13
CA ARG A 52 -22.20 7.18 -10.67
C ARG A 52 -22.28 6.05 -11.70
N ASP A 53 -22.29 6.38 -12.98
CA ASP A 53 -22.33 5.37 -14.06
C ASP A 53 -21.07 4.49 -14.10
N ASP A 54 -19.94 5.01 -13.60
CA ASP A 54 -18.67 4.28 -13.49
C ASP A 54 -18.52 3.51 -12.16
N TRP A 55 -19.48 3.63 -11.22
CA TRP A 55 -19.35 3.06 -9.88
C TRP A 55 -19.14 1.55 -9.88
N LYS A 56 -19.86 0.80 -10.74
CA LYS A 56 -19.68 -0.64 -10.82
C LYS A 56 -18.22 -1.00 -11.11
N ARG A 57 -17.61 -0.36 -12.12
CA ARG A 57 -16.20 -0.53 -12.46
C ARG A 57 -15.28 -0.12 -11.31
N GLN A 58 -15.58 1.00 -10.65
CA GLN A 58 -14.79 1.49 -9.51
C GLN A 58 -14.83 0.53 -8.32
N PHE A 59 -16.00 -0.04 -7.98
CA PHE A 59 -16.14 -1.02 -6.91
C PHE A 59 -15.48 -2.35 -7.24
N GLU A 60 -15.60 -2.83 -8.48
CA GLU A 60 -14.89 -4.03 -8.94
C GLU A 60 -13.38 -3.85 -8.84
N TRP A 61 -12.86 -2.71 -9.31
CA TRP A 61 -11.44 -2.36 -9.16
C TRP A 61 -11.02 -2.29 -7.69
N LEU A 62 -11.78 -1.58 -6.84
CA LEU A 62 -11.50 -1.48 -5.41
C LEU A 62 -11.44 -2.87 -4.74
N LYS A 63 -12.40 -3.74 -5.05
CA LYS A 63 -12.43 -5.10 -4.52
C LYS A 63 -11.19 -5.88 -4.93
N GLU A 64 -10.89 -5.91 -6.23
CA GLU A 64 -9.73 -6.64 -6.76
C GLU A 64 -8.42 -6.12 -6.14
N LYS A 65 -8.23 -4.80 -6.09
CA LYS A 65 -7.01 -4.21 -5.55
C LYS A 65 -6.89 -4.43 -4.06
N LEU A 66 -7.99 -4.37 -3.30
CA LEU A 66 -7.96 -4.65 -1.86
C LEU A 66 -7.55 -6.10 -1.57
N GLU A 67 -8.06 -7.06 -2.35
CA GLU A 67 -7.65 -8.48 -2.23
C GLU A 67 -6.15 -8.64 -2.52
N ARG A 68 -5.63 -8.03 -3.59
CA ARG A 68 -4.19 -8.05 -3.92
C ARG A 68 -3.34 -7.39 -2.84
N PHE A 69 -3.76 -6.24 -2.33
CA PHE A 69 -3.09 -5.56 -1.21
C PHE A 69 -3.04 -6.47 0.01
N HIS A 70 -4.13 -7.17 0.34
CA HIS A 70 -4.13 -8.09 1.47
C HIS A 70 -3.13 -9.24 1.27
N ILE A 71 -3.12 -9.86 0.10
CA ILE A 71 -2.20 -10.97 -0.22
C ILE A 71 -0.75 -10.50 -0.15
N ALA A 72 -0.44 -9.35 -0.76
CA ALA A 72 0.93 -8.84 -0.80
C ALA A 72 1.39 -8.31 0.57
N PHE A 73 0.55 -7.61 1.33
CA PHE A 73 1.03 -6.96 2.56
C PHE A 73 0.83 -7.82 3.82
N SER A 74 -0.22 -8.65 3.91
CA SER A 74 -0.53 -9.39 5.15
C SER A 74 0.64 -10.23 5.69
N PRO A 75 1.38 -11.01 4.89
CA PRO A 75 2.52 -11.78 5.38
C PRO A 75 3.65 -10.89 5.92
N ARG A 76 3.85 -9.74 5.28
CA ARG A 76 4.93 -8.80 5.60
C ARG A 76 4.60 -8.00 6.87
N LEU A 77 3.35 -7.60 7.04
CA LEU A 77 2.89 -6.87 8.23
C LEU A 77 2.99 -7.71 9.51
N LYS A 78 2.72 -9.02 9.44
CA LYS A 78 2.87 -9.95 10.58
C LYS A 78 4.30 -9.98 11.12
N PHE A 79 5.30 -9.81 10.26
CA PHE A 79 6.70 -9.76 10.66
C PHE A 79 7.05 -8.43 11.35
N LEU A 80 6.38 -7.33 10.95
CA LEU A 80 6.57 -6.02 11.56
C LEU A 80 5.97 -5.95 12.99
N GLU A 81 4.78 -6.54 13.20
CA GLU A 81 4.12 -6.59 14.52
C GLU A 81 4.97 -7.35 15.57
N GLN A 82 5.70 -8.38 15.15
CA GLN A 82 6.56 -9.17 16.04
C GLN A 82 7.76 -8.37 16.58
N LEU A 83 8.19 -7.33 15.87
CA LEU A 83 9.31 -6.47 16.29
C LEU A 83 8.87 -5.34 17.24
N GLU A 84 7.59 -4.95 17.27
CA GLU A 84 7.05 -4.00 18.26
C GLU A 84 6.90 -4.61 19.66
N THR A 85 6.93 -5.95 19.77
CA THR A 85 6.70 -6.67 21.03
C THR A 85 8.01 -7.06 21.76
N GLN A 86 9.17 -6.60 21.28
CA GLN A 86 10.50 -6.78 21.90
C GLN A 86 11.05 -5.44 22.39
#